data_AF-A0A497PAF9-F1
#
_entry.id   AF-A0A497PAF9-F1
#
_cell.length_a   1.000
_cell.length_b   1.000
_cell.length_c   1.000
_cell.angle_alpha   90.00
_cell.angle_beta   90.00
_cell.angle_gamma   90.00
#
_symmetry.space_group_name_H-M   'P 1'
#
loop_
_entity.id
_entity.type
_entity.pdbx_description
1 polymer ?
#
loop_
_entity_poly.entity_id
_entity_poly.type
_entity_poly.pdbx_seq_one_letter_code
_entity_poly.pdbx_strand_id
1 'polypeptide(L)'
;MDVTRNELVLHWNPRVLFSKIKAFFATRNFHIVEAKADTVSGIFSGAIKGLAEGKHTGKRVAVRIFITGPEGGNKAKVKCFVTIQTFGDVCNSWSEW
;
A
#
# COMPACT_ATOMS: atom_id res chain seq x y z
N MET A 1 -15.31 -3.69 -9.44
CA MET A 1 -14.10 -3.33 -8.65
C MET A 1 -12.95 -4.13 -9.19
N ASP A 2 -12.00 -3.49 -9.86
CA ASP A 2 -10.76 -4.14 -10.28
C ASP A 2 -9.75 -4.09 -9.14
N VAL A 3 -9.33 -5.28 -8.69
CA VAL A 3 -8.32 -5.46 -7.66
C VAL A 3 -7.13 -6.17 -8.29
N THR A 4 -6.06 -5.42 -8.54
CA THR A 4 -4.80 -6.00 -8.99
C THR A 4 -3.94 -6.35 -7.78
N ARG A 5 -3.48 -7.59 -7.73
CA ARG A 5 -2.59 -8.09 -6.69
C ARG A 5 -1.25 -8.42 -7.32
N ASN A 6 -0.18 -7.89 -6.76
CA ASN A 6 1.17 -8.17 -7.22
C ASN A 6 2.06 -8.48 -6.00
N GLU A 7 2.75 -9.61 -6.06
CA GLU A 7 3.71 -10.03 -5.05
C GLU A 7 5.10 -9.98 -5.66
N LEU A 8 6.01 -9.31 -4.97
CA LEU A 8 7.37 -9.10 -5.44
C LEU A 8 8.34 -9.33 -4.29
N VAL A 9 9.34 -10.17 -4.52
CA VAL A 9 10.41 -10.42 -3.55
C VAL A 9 11.59 -9.54 -3.92
N LEU A 10 11.97 -8.64 -3.03
CA LEU A 10 13.07 -7.72 -3.21
C LEU A 10 14.21 -8.06 -2.26
N HIS A 11 15.44 -7.98 -2.77
CA HIS A 11 16.65 -8.13 -1.96
C HIS A 11 17.04 -6.80 -1.30
N TRP A 12 16.14 -6.23 -0.48
CA TRP A 12 16.34 -4.97 0.21
C TRP A 12 15.90 -5.08 1.67
N ASN A 13 16.49 -4.27 2.55
CA ASN A 13 16.04 -4.15 3.94
C ASN A 13 14.56 -3.67 4.03
N PRO A 14 13.66 -4.44 4.66
CA PRO A 14 12.23 -4.13 4.67
C PRO A 14 11.89 -2.79 5.33
N ARG A 15 12.64 -2.35 6.34
CA ARG A 15 12.46 -1.07 7.03
C ARG A 15 12.79 0.12 6.13
N VAL A 16 13.90 0.02 5.39
CA VAL A 16 14.30 1.05 4.43
C VAL A 16 13.28 1.12 3.29
N LEU A 17 12.81 -0.04 2.81
CA LEU A 17 11.81 -0.10 1.76
C LEU A 17 10.50 0.57 2.19
N PHE A 18 10.04 0.29 3.41
CA PHE A 18 8.86 0.93 3.99
C PHE A 18 8.99 2.46 4.04
N SER A 19 10.12 2.98 4.51
CA SER A 19 10.37 4.41 4.55
C SER A 19 10.40 5.05 3.16
N LYS A 20 11.03 4.38 2.18
CA LYS A 20 11.07 4.85 0.79
C LYS A 20 9.67 4.90 0.16
N ILE A 21 8.85 3.88 0.41
CA ILE A 21 7.48 3.83 -0.08
C ILE A 21 6.64 4.95 0.54
N LYS A 22 6.79 5.19 1.85
CA LYS A 22 6.11 6.32 2.52
C LYS A 22 6.47 7.66 1.87
N ALA A 23 7.75 7.90 1.57
CA ALA A 23 8.20 9.09 0.87
C ALA A 23 7.65 9.17 -0.58
N PHE A 24 7.59 8.04 -1.29
CA PHE A 24 7.03 7.96 -2.64
C PHE A 24 5.54 8.31 -2.68
N PHE A 25 4.77 7.91 -1.67
CA PHE A 25 3.34 8.24 -1.59
C PHE A 25 3.15 9.76 -1.42
N ALA A 26 3.94 10.37 -0.54
CA ALA A 26 3.91 11.82 -0.32
C ALA A 26 4.24 12.63 -1.58
N THR A 27 5.11 12.11 -2.47
CA THR A 27 5.48 12.82 -3.72
C THR A 27 4.51 12.58 -4.88
N ARG A 28 3.59 11.60 -4.78
CA ARG A 28 2.74 11.15 -5.90
C ARG A 28 1.25 11.48 -5.75
N ASN A 29 0.90 12.51 -4.95
CA ASN A 29 -0.49 12.86 -4.63
C ASN A 29 -1.29 11.71 -3.98
N PHE A 30 -0.61 10.77 -3.32
CA PHE A 30 -1.30 9.77 -2.52
C PHE A 30 -1.46 10.30 -1.10
N HIS A 31 -2.71 10.39 -0.65
CA HIS A 31 -3.02 10.63 0.73
C HIS A 31 -2.81 9.35 1.53
N ILE A 32 -1.88 9.36 2.50
CA ILE A 32 -1.61 8.20 3.35
C ILE A 32 -2.72 8.11 4.40
N VAL A 33 -3.56 7.09 4.29
CA VAL A 33 -4.66 6.83 5.23
C VAL A 33 -4.15 6.09 6.46
N GLU A 34 -3.20 5.17 6.27
CA GLU A 34 -2.63 4.39 7.36
C GLU A 34 -1.20 4.00 7.03
N ALA A 35 -0.30 4.11 8.00
CA ALA A 35 1.05 3.57 7.90
C ALA A 35 1.39 2.94 9.24
N LYS A 36 1.37 1.61 9.30
CA LYS A 36 1.73 0.81 10.48
C LYS A 36 2.97 0.01 10.17
N ALA A 37 3.89 -0.05 11.12
CA ALA A 37 5.07 -0.88 11.03
C ALA A 37 5.32 -1.48 12.41
N ASP A 38 5.38 -2.80 12.43
CA ASP A 38 5.58 -3.59 13.62
C ASP A 38 6.73 -4.56 13.37
N THR A 39 7.54 -4.78 14.39
CA THR A 39 8.55 -5.83 14.36
C THR A 39 8.16 -6.85 15.40
N VAL A 40 7.78 -8.05 14.95
CA VAL A 40 7.39 -9.16 15.83
C VAL A 40 8.36 -10.31 15.62
N SER A 41 9.03 -10.75 16.68
CA SER A 41 9.95 -11.89 16.67
C SER A 41 11.08 -11.79 15.62
N GLY A 42 11.65 -10.59 15.44
CA GLY A 42 12.72 -10.34 14.47
C GLY A 42 12.26 -10.26 13.00
N ILE A 43 10.94 -10.29 12.76
CA ILE A 43 10.32 -10.09 11.45
C ILE A 43 9.67 -8.71 11.42
N PHE A 44 10.17 -7.85 10.54
CA PHE A 44 9.56 -6.59 10.23
C PHE A 44 8.30 -6.81 9.37
N SER A 45 7.19 -6.20 9.79
CA SER A 45 5.90 -6.21 9.10
C SER A 45 5.37 -4.78 9.01
N GLY A 46 5.40 -4.21 7.81
CA GLY A 46 4.86 -2.89 7.51
C GLY A 46 3.62 -2.97 6.62
N ALA A 47 2.59 -2.20 6.94
CA ALA A 47 1.42 -1.99 6.10
C ALA A 47 1.24 -0.49 5.82
N ILE A 48 1.15 -0.11 4.55
CA ILE A 48 0.88 1.26 4.10
C ILE A 48 -0.39 1.24 3.27
N LYS A 49 -1.37 2.07 3.62
CA LYS A 49 -2.57 2.36 2.85
C LYS A 49 -2.48 3.79 2.36
N GLY A 50 -2.61 3.98 1.06
CA GLY A 50 -2.76 5.29 0.46
C GLY A 50 -3.91 5.34 -0.51
N LEU A 51 -4.49 6.53 -0.63
CA LEU A 51 -5.60 6.82 -1.51
C LEU A 51 -5.22 8.01 -2.39
N ALA A 52 -5.36 7.84 -3.70
CA ALA A 52 -5.22 8.93 -4.66
C ALA A 52 -6.55 9.15 -5.37
N GLU A 53 -6.92 10.41 -5.54
CA GLU A 53 -8.09 10.80 -6.32
C GLU A 53 -7.64 11.52 -7.59
N GLY A 54 -8.08 11.01 -8.74
CA GLY A 54 -7.82 11.63 -10.04
C GLY A 54 -8.71 12.86 -10.24
N LYS A 55 -8.12 14.06 -10.14
CA LYS A 55 -8.81 15.36 -10.31
C LYS A 55 -9.65 15.48 -11.59
N HIS A 56 -9.29 14.77 -12.67
CA HIS A 56 -9.95 14.88 -13.99
C HIS A 56 -10.82 13.69 -14.36
N THR A 57 -10.65 12.53 -13.74
CA THR A 57 -11.36 11.31 -14.13
C THR A 57 -12.40 10.86 -13.12
N GLY A 58 -12.45 11.50 -11.94
CA GLY A 58 -13.28 11.06 -10.81
C GLY A 58 -12.91 9.68 -10.28
N LYS A 59 -11.82 9.06 -10.78
CA LYS A 59 -11.38 7.74 -10.36
C LYS A 59 -10.63 7.84 -9.05
N ARG A 60 -10.99 7.00 -8.09
CA ARG A 60 -10.29 6.83 -6.82
C ARG A 60 -9.44 5.56 -6.90
N VAL A 61 -8.17 5.67 -6.56
CA VAL A 61 -7.24 4.54 -6.50
C VAL A 61 -6.81 4.36 -5.05
N ALA A 62 -7.16 3.22 -4.49
CA ALA A 62 -6.65 2.79 -3.20
C ALA A 62 -5.49 1.82 -3.41
N VAL A 63 -4.37 2.07 -2.73
CA VAL A 63 -3.19 1.22 -2.76
C VAL A 63 -2.90 0.75 -1.34
N ARG A 64 -2.77 -0.56 -1.17
CA ARG A 64 -2.39 -1.19 0.08
C ARG A 64 -1.14 -2.02 -0.14
N ILE A 65 -0.04 -1.60 0.48
CA ILE A 65 1.25 -2.26 0.37
C ILE A 65 1.55 -2.91 1.71
N PHE A 66 1.83 -4.21 1.67
CA PHE A 66 2.35 -4.96 2.79
C PHE A 66 3.80 -5.33 2.51
N ILE A 67 4.67 -5.07 3.47
CA ILE A 67 6.10 -5.35 3.41
C ILE A 67 6.39 -6.25 4.59
N THR A 68 6.88 -7.45 4.35
CA THR A 68 7.26 -8.38 5.40
C THR A 68 8.67 -8.90 5.14
N GLY A 69 9.47 -9.08 6.18
CA GLY A 69 10.80 -9.64 6.03
C GLY A 69 11.59 -9.65 7.33
N PRO A 70 12.64 -10.47 7.44
CA PRO A 70 13.55 -10.44 8.57
C PRO A 70 14.16 -9.04 8.74
N GLU A 71 14.10 -8.48 9.94
CA GLU A 71 14.54 -7.10 10.24
C GLU A 71 16.04 -6.90 9.93
N GLY A 72 16.85 -7.90 10.28
CA GLY A 72 18.30 -7.92 10.00
C GLY A 72 18.67 -8.52 8.63
N GLY A 73 17.70 -8.93 7.82
CA GLY A 73 17.94 -9.59 6.55
C GLY A 73 17.84 -8.67 5.33
N ASN A 74 18.58 -9.02 4.28
CA ASN A 74 18.52 -8.35 2.97
C ASN A 74 17.45 -8.95 2.04
N LYS A 75 16.37 -9.52 2.58
CA LYS A 75 15.26 -10.09 1.81
C LYS A 75 13.95 -9.56 2.37
N ALA A 76 13.24 -8.76 1.59
CA ALA A 76 11.90 -8.26 1.88
C ALA A 76 10.90 -8.85 0.86
N LYS A 77 9.80 -9.41 1.36
CA LYS A 77 8.64 -9.75 0.55
C LYS A 77 7.68 -8.56 0.56
N VAL A 78 7.29 -8.12 -0.62
CA VAL A 78 6.39 -6.99 -0.81
C VAL A 78 5.15 -7.48 -1.51
N LYS A 79 4.00 -7.33 -0.87
CA LYS A 79 2.69 -7.61 -1.45
C LYS A 79 1.98 -6.29 -1.67
N CYS A 80 1.81 -5.91 -2.93
CA CYS A 80 1.07 -4.72 -3.34
C CYS A 80 -0.32 -5.12 -3.79
N PHE A 81 -1.32 -4.49 -3.20
CA PHE A 81 -2.72 -4.60 -3.59
C PHE A 81 -3.15 -3.23 -4.08
N VAL A 82 -3.56 -3.14 -5.33
CA VAL A 82 -4.08 -1.91 -5.93
C VAL A 82 -5.54 -2.15 -6.26
N THR A 83 -6.41 -1.30 -5.74
CA THR A 83 -7.84 -1.32 -6.00
C THR A 83 -8.21 -0.01 -6.68
N ILE A 84 -8.78 -0.10 -7.88
CA ILE A 84 -9.27 1.06 -8.61
C ILE A 84 -10.79 1.08 -8.49
N GLN A 85 -11.32 2.18 -7.94
CA GLN A 85 -12.75 2.48 -7.89
C GLN A 85 -13.05 3.62 -8.87
N THR A 86 -13.74 3.30 -9.96
CA THR A 86 -14.35 4.26 -10.88
C THR A 86 -15.66 4.76 -10.29
N PHE A 87 -15.86 6.09 -10.29
CA PHE A 87 -17.11 6.73 -9.83
C PHE A 87 -18.36 6.39 -10.66
N GLY A 88 -18.25 5.51 -11.66
CA GLY A 88 -19.35 5.12 -12.55
C GLY A 88 -20.14 3.88 -12.12
N ASP A 89 -19.69 3.13 -11.11
CA ASP A 89 -20.22 1.77 -10.87
C ASP A 89 -20.98 1.55 -9.55
N VAL A 90 -20.93 2.42 -8.55
CA VAL A 90 -21.63 2.12 -7.28
C VAL A 90 -22.14 3.38 -6.58
N CYS A 91 -23.36 3.80 -6.93
CA CYS A 91 -24.31 4.18 -5.89
C CYS A 91 -24.52 2.95 -4.99
N ASN A 92 -24.50 3.13 -3.67
CA ASN A 92 -24.73 2.12 -2.62
C ASN A 92 -23.57 1.18 -2.29
N SER A 93 -22.70 1.61 -1.38
CA SER A 93 -22.25 0.79 -0.24
C SER A 93 -21.25 1.61 0.59
N TRP A 94 -21.78 2.46 1.46
CA TRP A 94 -21.04 3.17 2.51
C TRP A 94 -21.51 2.71 3.89
N SER A 95 -21.95 1.45 4.01
CA SER A 95 -22.65 0.96 5.21
C SER A 95 -21.89 -0.11 6.00
N GLU A 96 -20.75 -0.61 5.53
CA GLU A 96 -20.03 -1.68 6.21
C GLU A 96 -18.51 -1.52 6.04
N TRP A 97 -17.94 -0.56 6.76
CA TRP A 97 -16.51 -0.52 7.12
C TRP A 97 -16.34 -0.13 8.58
#